data_AF-A0A954QXK1-F1
#
_entry.id   AF-A0A954QXK1-F1
#
_cell.length_a   1.000
_cell.length_b   1.000
_cell.length_c   1.000
_cell.angle_alpha   90.00
_cell.angle_beta   90.00
_cell.angle_gamma   90.00
#
_symmetry.space_group_name_H-M   'P 1'
#
loop_
_entity.id
_entity.type
_entity.pdbx_description
1 polymer ?
#
loop_
_entity_poly.entity_id
_entity_poly.type
_entity_poly.pdbx_seq_one_letter_code
_entity_poly.pdbx_strand_id
1 'polypeptide(L)'
;LEQRGLSVRRQVSLPIPYKGITLASPLRIDVIVGGLVIVECKAVAQYNAIFETQTLTYLRLTGMKLGIVINFGERVVKDGIHRVVNGL
;
A
#
# COMPACT_ATOMS: atom_id res chain seq x y z
N LEU A 1 12.69 9.61 -4.23
CA LEU A 1 11.45 10.41 -4.09
C LEU A 1 11.69 11.63 -3.21
N GLU A 2 12.27 11.47 -2.02
CA GLU A 2 12.69 12.60 -1.16
C GLU A 2 13.69 13.53 -1.84
N GLN A 3 14.68 12.98 -2.56
CA GLN A 3 15.61 13.75 -3.40
C GLN A 3 14.92 14.58 -4.50
N ARG A 4 13.66 14.26 -4.83
CA ARG A 4 12.83 15.02 -5.77
C ARG A 4 11.85 15.97 -5.05
N GLY A 5 12.05 16.22 -3.76
CA GLY A 5 11.24 17.13 -2.94
C GLY A 5 9.90 16.58 -2.44
N LEU A 6 9.63 15.28 -2.60
CA LEU A 6 8.37 14.67 -2.16
C LEU A 6 8.45 14.24 -0.69
N SER A 7 7.36 14.47 0.04
CA SER A 7 7.16 13.87 1.37
C SER A 7 6.99 12.36 1.24
N VAL A 8 7.81 11.59 1.95
CA VAL A 8 7.78 10.12 1.94
C VAL A 8 7.79 9.62 3.37
N ARG A 9 6.89 8.69 3.68
CA ARG A 9 6.91 7.95 4.95
C ARG A 9 7.03 6.48 4.64
N ARG A 10 7.96 5.79 5.31
CA ARG A 10 8.24 4.36 5.09
C ARG A 10 7.82 3.54 6.30
N GLN A 11 7.41 2.30 6.07
CA GLN A 11 7.12 1.31 7.11
C GLN A 11 6.13 1.84 8.17
N VAL A 12 5.08 2.53 7.70
CA VAL A 12 4.10 3.23 8.53
C VAL A 12 3.21 2.23 9.24
N SER A 13 3.23 2.24 10.56
CA SER A 13 2.31 1.46 11.40
C SER A 13 0.88 2.00 11.25
N LEU A 14 -0.06 1.12 10.95
CA LEU A 14 -1.46 1.42 10.74
C LEU A 14 -2.32 0.60 11.72
N PRO A 15 -2.80 1.21 12.81
CA PRO A 15 -3.68 0.55 13.76
C PRO A 15 -4.98 0.08 13.10
N ILE A 16 -5.53 -1.03 13.61
CA ILE A 16 -6.80 -1.59 13.11
C ILE A 16 -7.89 -1.33 14.16
N PRO A 17 -8.74 -0.30 13.99
CA PRO A 17 -9.91 -0.11 14.83
C PRO A 17 -10.98 -1.16 14.46
N TYR A 18 -11.44 -1.93 15.44
CA TYR A 18 -12.48 -2.94 15.27
C TYR A 18 -13.37 -2.99 16.52
N LYS A 19 -14.69 -2.80 16.34
CA LYS A 19 -15.69 -2.87 17.44
C LYS A 19 -15.30 -2.08 18.70
N GLY A 20 -14.76 -0.87 18.53
CA GLY A 20 -14.37 0.00 19.64
C GLY A 20 -13.04 -0.35 20.32
N ILE A 21 -12.34 -1.41 19.88
CA ILE A 21 -10.98 -1.73 20.33
C ILE A 21 -9.98 -1.57 19.18
N THR A 22 -8.71 -1.32 19.51
CA THR A 22 -7.62 -1.39 18.53
C THR A 22 -6.97 -2.76 18.62
N LEU A 23 -6.87 -3.48 17.49
CA LEU A 23 -6.23 -4.80 17.48
C LEU A 23 -4.73 -4.68 17.80
N ALA A 24 -4.20 -5.66 18.52
CA ALA A 24 -2.82 -5.63 19.02
C ALA A 24 -1.75 -5.63 17.92
N SER A 25 -2.02 -6.28 16.79
CA SER A 25 -1.11 -6.30 15.65
C SER A 25 -1.51 -5.23 14.62
N PRO A 26 -0.76 -4.13 14.49
CA PRO A 26 -1.04 -3.14 13.46
C PRO A 26 -0.66 -3.68 12.09
N LEU A 27 -1.32 -3.15 11.07
CA LEU A 27 -0.86 -3.30 9.70
C LEU A 27 0.38 -2.42 9.47
N ARG A 28 1.15 -2.72 8.43
CA ARG A 28 2.31 -1.93 8.07
C ARG A 28 2.27 -1.59 6.60
N ILE A 29 2.21 -0.30 6.29
CA ILE A 29 2.30 0.21 4.93
C ILE A 29 3.77 0.38 4.58
N ASP A 30 4.18 -0.10 3.41
CA ASP A 30 5.57 0.00 2.97
C ASP A 30 6.00 1.44 2.75
N VAL A 31 5.23 2.19 1.95
CA VAL A 31 5.51 3.59 1.63
C VAL A 31 4.21 4.39 1.47
N ILE A 32 4.19 5.61 2.01
CA ILE A 32 3.21 6.65 1.72
C ILE A 32 3.94 7.82 1.07
N VAL A 33 3.47 8.25 -0.10
CA VAL A 33 4.03 9.39 -0.86
C VAL A 33 3.05 10.54 -0.86
N GLY A 34 3.51 11.72 -0.44
CA GLY A 34 2.74 12.97 -0.42
C GLY A 34 1.52 12.95 0.50
N GLY A 35 1.35 11.92 1.34
CA GLY A 35 0.10 11.71 2.08
C GLY A 35 -1.10 11.34 1.21
N LEU A 36 -0.87 10.95 -0.04
CA LEU A 36 -1.93 10.75 -1.05
C LEU A 36 -1.92 9.34 -1.65
N VAL A 37 -0.73 8.73 -1.79
CA VAL A 37 -0.54 7.46 -2.49
C VAL A 37 0.14 6.46 -1.57
N ILE A 38 -0.45 5.27 -1.45
CA ILE A 38 0.19 4.10 -0.85
C ILE A 38 0.98 3.37 -1.93
N VAL A 39 2.21 2.94 -1.63
CA VAL A 39 2.98 2.03 -2.48
C VAL A 39 3.37 0.81 -1.66
N GLU A 40 3.01 -0.37 -2.17
CA GLU A 40 3.29 -1.69 -1.60
C GLU A 40 4.24 -2.46 -2.51
N CYS A 41 5.30 -3.03 -1.94
CA CYS A 41 6.32 -3.75 -2.69
C CYS A 41 6.16 -5.25 -2.48
N LYS A 42 6.07 -6.02 -3.58
CA LYS A 42 6.09 -7.49 -3.57
C LYS A 42 7.27 -7.99 -4.39
N ALA A 43 7.78 -9.17 -4.05
CA ALA A 43 8.85 -9.83 -4.80
C ALA A 43 8.50 -11.32 -4.93
N VAL A 44 7.45 -11.60 -5.72
CA VAL A 44 6.89 -12.95 -5.86
C VAL A 44 6.84 -13.36 -7.33
N ALA A 45 7.10 -14.65 -7.59
CA ALA A 45 7.09 -15.18 -8.96
C ALA A 45 5.70 -15.18 -9.60
N GLN A 46 4.64 -15.33 -8.78
CA GLN A 46 3.26 -15.29 -9.24
C GLN A 46 2.47 -14.25 -8.44
N TYR A 47 1.83 -13.32 -9.16
CA TYR A 47 0.97 -12.31 -8.56
C TYR A 47 -0.32 -12.92 -8.00
N ASN A 48 -0.82 -12.37 -6.90
CA ASN A 48 -2.07 -12.77 -6.29
C ASN A 48 -2.92 -11.53 -5.95
N ALA A 49 -4.19 -11.54 -6.36
CA ALA A 49 -5.14 -10.46 -6.11
C ALA A 49 -5.36 -10.14 -4.61
N ILE A 50 -4.96 -11.02 -3.69
CA ILE A 50 -4.95 -10.74 -2.25
C ILE A 50 -4.07 -9.53 -1.90
N PHE A 51 -3.02 -9.24 -2.68
CA PHE A 51 -2.19 -8.07 -2.46
C PHE A 51 -2.96 -6.77 -2.71
N GLU A 52 -3.89 -6.77 -3.67
CA GLU A 52 -4.80 -5.65 -3.90
C GLU A 52 -5.78 -5.50 -2.75
N THR A 53 -6.30 -6.62 -2.23
CA THR A 53 -7.21 -6.63 -1.07
C THR A 53 -6.54 -6.06 0.19
N GLN A 54 -5.27 -6.41 0.43
CA GLN A 54 -4.45 -5.84 1.49
C GLN A 54 -4.32 -4.32 1.32
N THR A 55 -3.97 -3.87 0.11
CA THR A 55 -3.81 -2.44 -0.20
C THR A 55 -5.12 -1.68 -0.05
N LEU A 56 -6.24 -2.25 -0.49
CA LEU A 56 -7.57 -1.67 -0.35
C LEU A 56 -7.95 -1.49 1.14
N THR A 57 -7.54 -2.42 1.99
CA THR A 57 -7.72 -2.29 3.44
C THR A 57 -6.98 -1.06 3.98
N TYR A 58 -5.75 -0.82 3.52
CA TYR A 58 -4.99 0.36 3.92
C TYR A 58 -5.65 1.65 3.44
N LEU A 59 -6.13 1.67 2.19
CA LEU A 59 -6.86 2.81 1.64
C LEU A 59 -8.12 3.13 2.45
N ARG A 60 -8.90 2.12 2.84
CA ARG A 60 -10.11 2.30 3.66
C ARG A 60 -9.79 2.85 5.04
N LEU A 61 -8.78 2.31 5.71
CA LEU A 61 -8.39 2.72 7.07
C LEU A 61 -7.76 4.11 7.12
N THR A 62 -7.06 4.50 6.06
CA THR A 62 -6.39 5.82 5.97
C THR A 62 -7.25 6.89 5.31
N GLY A 63 -8.34 6.51 4.66
CA GLY A 63 -9.16 7.41 3.83
C GLY A 63 -8.51 7.79 2.49
N MET A 64 -7.31 7.29 2.18
CA MET A 64 -6.64 7.55 0.90
C MET A 64 -7.36 6.86 -0.26
N LYS A 65 -7.12 7.36 -1.47
CA LYS A 65 -7.87 6.98 -2.67
C LYS A 65 -7.11 6.07 -3.64
N LEU A 66 -5.78 6.13 -3.61
CA LEU A 66 -4.93 5.45 -4.58
C LEU A 66 -3.83 4.63 -3.90
N GLY A 67 -3.74 3.37 -4.26
CA GLY A 67 -2.66 2.46 -3.92
C GLY A 67 -2.00 1.90 -5.18
N ILE A 68 -0.70 1.69 -5.13
CA ILE A 68 0.08 1.04 -6.17
C ILE A 68 0.78 -0.17 -5.56
N VAL A 69 0.47 -1.37 -6.06
CA VAL A 69 1.22 -2.58 -5.74
C VAL A 69 2.23 -2.81 -6.84
N ILE A 70 3.52 -2.92 -6.48
CA ILE A 70 4.60 -3.20 -7.44
C ILE A 70 5.16 -4.59 -7.13
N ASN A 71 4.96 -5.54 -8.04
CA ASN A 71 5.61 -6.84 -7.99
C ASN A 71 6.93 -6.80 -8.76
N PHE A 72 8.05 -6.81 -8.03
CA PHE A 72 9.40 -6.91 -8.56
C PHE A 72 9.81 -8.33 -8.97
N GLY A 73 8.93 -9.33 -8.81
CA GLY A 73 9.15 -10.68 -9.32
C GLY A 73 8.90 -10.84 -10.82
N GLU A 74 8.31 -9.84 -11.48
CA GLU A 74 8.15 -9.82 -12.93
C GLU A 74 9.47 -9.57 -13.66
N ARG A 75 9.59 -10.09 -14.88
CA ARG A 75 10.78 -9.85 -15.73
C ARG A 75 11.01 -8.36 -16.00
N VAL A 76 9.93 -7.60 -16.15
CA VAL A 76 9.97 -6.14 -16.33
C VAL A 76 9.02 -5.50 -15.32
N VAL A 77 9.54 -4.56 -14.53
CA VAL A 77 8.77 -3.92 -13.44
C VAL A 77 7.46 -3.33 -13.91
N LYS A 78 7.41 -2.78 -15.13
CA LYS A 78 6.19 -2.18 -15.70
C LYS A 78 5.00 -3.16 -15.72
N ASP A 79 5.28 -4.45 -15.88
CA ASP A 79 4.27 -5.51 -15.99
C ASP A 79 3.77 -5.95 -14.60
N GLY A 80 4.50 -5.58 -13.53
CA GLY A 80 4.15 -5.85 -12.14
C GLY A 80 3.50 -4.67 -11.42
N ILE A 81 3.09 -3.61 -12.13
CA ILE A 81 2.42 -2.44 -11.53
C ILE A 81 0.92 -2.65 -11.55
N HIS A 82 0.30 -2.73 -10.37
CA HIS A 82 -1.14 -2.88 -10.20
C HIS A 82 -1.71 -1.69 -9.44
N ARG A 83 -2.82 -1.15 -9.94
CA ARG A 83 -3.47 0.04 -9.39
C ARG A 83 -4.72 -0.33 -8.61
N VAL A 84 -4.79 0.10 -7.35
CA VAL A 84 -5.92 -0.14 -6.45
C VAL A 84 -6.59 1.19 -6.11
N VAL A 85 -7.91 1.26 -6.26
CA VAL A 85 -8.69 2.48 -6.06
C VAL A 85 -9.74 2.31 -4.97
N ASN A 86 -9.97 3.37 -4.18
CA ASN A 86 -10.94 3.40 -3.08
C ASN A 86 -12.02 4.47 -3.33
N GLY A 87 -13.01 4.14 -4.17
CA GLY A 87 -14.12 5.02 -4.51
C GLY A 87 -13.64 6.30 -5.20
N LEU A 88 -13.00 6.12 -6.36
CA LEU A 88 -12.55 7.18 -7.27
C LEU A 88 -13.59 7.37 -8.38
#